data_AF-A0A6H9I041-F1
#
_entry.id   AF-A0A6H9I041-F1
#
_cell.length_a   1.000
_cell.length_b   1.000
_cell.length_c   1.000
_cell.angle_alpha   90.00
_cell.angle_beta   90.00
_cell.angle_gamma   90.00
#
_symmetry.space_group_name_H-M   'P 1'
#
loop_
_entity.id
_entity.type
_entity.pdbx_description
1 polymer ?
#
loop_
_entity_poly.entity_id
_entity_poly.type
_entity_poly.pdbx_seq_one_letter_code
_entity_poly.pdbx_strand_id
1 'polypeptide(L)' 'MRSLSSLIVSTICSILLILWNAHSFYEKFTTGNSYYWLSGILGLVFLYFFIQNMRDILNKNYKTS' A
#
# COMPACT_ATOMS: atom_id res chain seq x y z
N MET A 1 -11.33 14.21 -11.83
CA MET A 1 -11.46 12.73 -11.95
C MET A 1 -10.06 12.16 -12.04
N ARG A 2 -9.64 11.28 -11.12
CA ARG A 2 -8.32 10.62 -11.23
C ARG A 2 -8.31 9.71 -12.46
N SER A 3 -7.30 9.86 -13.31
CA SER A 3 -7.07 8.99 -14.47
C SER A 3 -6.90 7.54 -14.00
N LEU A 4 -7.43 6.60 -14.78
CA LEU A 4 -7.31 5.16 -14.56
C LEU A 4 -5.83 4.73 -14.44
N SER A 5 -4.97 5.31 -15.29
CA SER A 5 -3.52 5.10 -15.26
C SER A 5 -2.89 5.60 -13.94
N SER A 6 -3.34 6.76 -13.44
CA SER A 6 -2.89 7.29 -12.14
C SER A 6 -3.32 6.41 -10.98
N LEU A 7 -4.50 5.79 -11.05
CA LEU A 7 -4.98 4.83 -10.06
C LEU A 7 -4.16 3.54 -10.08
N ILE A 8 -3.87 2.98 -11.25
CA ILE A 8 -3.02 1.78 -11.37
C ILE A 8 -1.63 2.03 -10.82
N VAL A 9 -0.99 3.16 -11.19
CA VAL A 9 0.35 3.51 -10.69
C VAL A 9 0.33 3.71 -9.17
N SER A 10 -0.68 4.40 -8.63
CA SER A 10 -0.89 4.58 -7.18
C SER A 10 -1.01 3.23 -6.46
N THR A 11 -1.75 2.29 -7.04
CA THR A 11 -1.93 0.93 -6.51
C THR A 11 -0.63 0.15 -6.50
N ILE A 12 0.14 0.16 -7.61
CA ILE A 12 1.45 -0.52 -7.71
C ILE A 12 2.44 0.07 -6.69
N CYS A 13 2.54 1.40 -6.61
CA CYS A 13 3.38 2.08 -5.63
C CYS A 13 3.01 1.70 -4.19
N SER A 14 1.71 1.59 -3.89
CA SER A 14 1.24 1.19 -2.56
C SER A 14 1.67 -0.24 -2.22
N ILE A 15 1.58 -1.18 -3.17
CA ILE A 15 2.04 -2.58 -2.97
C ILE A 15 3.55 -2.63 -2.68
N LEU A 16 4.35 -1.91 -3.47
CA LEU A 16 5.81 -1.85 -3.28
C LEU A 16 6.16 -1.30 -1.89
N LEU A 17 5.46 -0.25 -1.44
CA LEU A 17 5.66 0.35 -0.13
C LEU A 17 5.24 -0.60 1.01
N ILE A 18 4.18 -1.38 0.83
CA ILE A 18 3.77 -2.42 1.79
C ILE A 18 4.86 -3.49 1.91
N LEU A 19 5.35 -4.01 0.77
CA LEU A 19 6.40 -5.04 0.77
C LEU A 19 7.69 -4.54 1.43
N TRP A 20 8.10 -3.31 1.13
CA TRP A 20 9.27 -2.69 1.74
C TRP A 20 9.12 -2.54 3.26
N ASN A 21 7.97 -2.03 3.72
CA ASN A 21 7.71 -1.87 5.15
C ASN A 21 7.60 -3.21 5.88
N ALA A 22 7.02 -4.23 5.25
CA ALA A 22 6.97 -5.59 5.79
C ALA A 22 8.36 -6.21 5.92
N HIS A 23 9.23 -6.03 4.92
CA HIS A 23 10.61 -6.48 4.99
C HIS A 23 11.38 -5.75 6.10
N SER A 24 11.26 -4.42 6.15
CA SER A 24 11.89 -3.61 7.19
C SER A 24 11.36 -3.96 8.59
N PHE A 25 10.07 -4.26 8.72
CA PHE A 25 9.48 -4.75 9.96
C PHE A 25 10.12 -6.07 10.39
N TYR A 26 10.23 -7.02 9.46
CA TYR A 26 10.84 -8.31 9.71
C TYR A 26 12.31 -8.19 10.15
N GLU A 27 13.13 -7.43 9.41
CA GLU A 27 14.53 -7.21 9.77
C GLU A 27 14.70 -6.53 11.14
N LYS A 28 13.90 -5.50 11.42
CA LYS A 28 13.96 -4.80 12.71
C LYS A 28 13.48 -5.68 13.86
N PHE A 29 12.49 -6.53 13.60
CA PHE A 29 12.00 -7.50 14.57
C PHE A 29 13.07 -8.55 14.90
N THR A 30 13.75 -9.12 13.89
CA THR A 30 14.78 -10.14 14.09
C THR A 30 16.07 -9.57 14.69
N THR A 31 16.39 -8.30 14.42
CA THR A 31 17.52 -7.60 15.07
C THR A 31 17.20 -7.08 16.47
N GLY A 32 16.00 -7.33 17.00
CA GLY A 32 15.60 -6.89 18.35
C GLY A 32 15.49 -5.36 18.49
N ASN A 33 15.38 -4.65 17.38
CA ASN A 33 15.31 -3.20 17.37
C ASN A 33 13.91 -2.74 17.83
N SER A 34 13.82 -2.03 18.96
CA SER A 34 12.54 -1.55 19.52
C SER A 34 11.72 -0.65 18.61
N TYR A 35 12.24 -0.17 17.47
CA TYR A 35 11.50 0.63 16.48
C TYR A 35 10.81 -0.18 15.37
N TYR A 36 10.77 -1.52 15.48
CA TYR A 36 10.13 -2.40 14.48
C TYR A 36 8.64 -2.05 14.23
N TRP A 37 7.90 -1.73 15.30
CA TRP A 37 6.49 -1.34 15.26
C TRP A 37 6.19 -0.14 14.35
N LEU A 38 7.14 0.79 14.19
CA LEU A 38 6.98 1.94 13.30
C LEU A 38 6.82 1.50 11.84
N SER A 39 7.65 0.56 11.38
CA SER A 39 7.53 -0.03 10.04
C SER A 39 6.19 -0.78 9.87
N GLY A 40 5.69 -1.39 10.95
CA GLY A 40 4.37 -2.04 10.97
C GLY A 40 3.21 -1.05 10.81
N ILE A 41 3.23 0.07 11.55
CA ILE A 41 2.22 1.14 11.45
C ILE A 41 2.23 1.75 10.06
N LEU A 42 3.41 2.06 9.49
CA LEU A 42 3.51 2.55 8.12
C LEU A 42 2.94 1.55 7.12
N GLY A 43 3.23 0.25 7.27
CA GLY A 43 2.66 -0.81 6.44
C GLY A 43 1.14 -0.83 6.46
N LEU A 44 0.52 -0.66 7.64
CA LEU A 44 -0.94 -0.60 7.78
C LEU A 44 -1.54 0.65 7.11
N VAL A 45 -0.87 1.80 7.19
CA VAL A 45 -1.30 3.04 6.50
C VAL A 45 -1.31 2.83 4.98
N PHE A 46 -0.25 2.24 4.43
CA PHE A 46 -0.20 1.93 2.98
C PHE A 46 -1.22 0.87 2.58
N LEU A 47 -1.49 -0.12 3.43
CA LEU A 47 -2.55 -1.12 3.19
C LEU A 47 -3.94 -0.47 3.13
N TYR A 48 -4.24 0.46 4.04
CA TYR A 48 -5.47 1.22 4.01
C TYR A 48 -5.61 2.04 2.72
N PHE A 49 -4.52 2.68 2.28
CA PHE A 49 -4.49 3.42 1.03
C PHE A 49 -4.68 2.49 -0.18
N PHE A 50 -4.08 1.31 -0.18
CA PHE A 50 -4.27 0.28 -1.21
C PHE A 50 -5.74 -0.16 -1.30
N ILE A 51 -6.39 -0.47 -0.18
CA ILE A 51 -7.80 -0.86 -0.14
C ILE A 51 -8.69 0.26 -0.69
N GLN A 52 -8.43 1.52 -0.34
CA GLN A 52 -9.16 2.65 -0.91
C GLN A 52 -8.98 2.76 -2.43
N ASN A 53 -7.75 2.67 -2.95
CA ASN A 53 -7.51 2.72 -4.40
C ASN A 53 -8.20 1.55 -5.12
N MET A 54 -8.16 0.35 -4.55
CA MET A 54 -8.86 -0.83 -5.09
C MET A 54 -10.38 -0.63 -5.10
N ARG A 55 -10.95 -0.08 -4.02
CA ARG A 55 -12.38 0.27 -3.98
C ARG A 55 -12.73 1.32 -5.03
N ASP A 56 -11.90 2.34 -5.23
CA ASP A 56 -12.14 3.37 -6.25
C ASP A 56 -12.02 2.81 -7.68
N ILE A 57 -11.16 1.80 -7.90
CA ILE A 57 -11.08 1.04 -9.15
C ILE A 57 -12.34 0.18 -9.37
N LEU A 58 -12.81 -0.54 -8.34
CA LEU A 58 -13.94 -1.45 -8.47
C LEU A 58 -15.28 -0.70 -8.57
N ASN A 59 -15.42 0.41 -7.84
CA ASN A 59 -16.66 1.17 -7.72
C ASN A 59 -16.85 2.14 -8.89
N LYS A 60 -15.75 2.55 -9.56
CA LYS A 60 -15.86 3.09 -10.91
C LYS A 60 -16.16 1.95 -11.86
N ASN A 61 -17.40 1.88 -12.32
CA ASN A 61 -17.72 1.24 -13.60
C ASN A 61 -16.92 1.98 -14.67
N TYR A 62 -15.68 1.55 -14.93
CA TYR A 62 -14.99 1.87 -16.16
C TYR A 62 -15.83 1.21 -17.25
N LYS A 63 -16.86 1.92 -17.73
CA LYS A 63 -17.57 1.53 -18.94
C LYS A 63 -16.47 1.35 -19.98
N THR A 64 -16.20 0.10 -20.32
CA THR A 64 -15.57 -0.25 -21.59
C THR A 64 -16.47 0.39 -22.64
N SER A 65 -16.03 1.53 -23.16
CA SER A 65 -16.64 2.11 -24.35
C SER A 65 -16.55 1.11 -25.49
#